data_AF-A0A356WD81-F1
#
_entry.id   AF-A0A356WD81-F1
#
_cell.length_a   1.000
_cell.length_b   1.000
_cell.length_c   1.000
_cell.angle_alpha   90.00
_cell.angle_beta   90.00
_cell.angle_gamma   90.00
#
_symmetry.space_group_name_H-M   'P 1'
#
loop_
_entity.id
_entity.type
_entity.pdbx_description
1 polymer ?
#
loop_
_entity_poly.entity_id
_entity_poly.type
_entity_poly.pdbx_seq_one_letter_code
_entity_poly.pdbx_strand_id
1 'polypeptide(L)' 'MNESNSARVLKSAKYVSLITFRKSGEPVRSPVWFARFGESPNSYGVITETNSGKVKRVRANSRIEVQVCDV' A
#
# COMPACT_ATOMS: atom_id res chain seq x y z
N MET A 1 -2.12 7.19 -24.62
CA MET A 1 -2.53 6.95 -23.22
C MET A 1 -1.33 7.31 -22.35
N ASN A 2 -1.34 8.49 -21.73
CA ASN A 2 -0.16 9.01 -21.01
C ASN A 2 -0.09 8.41 -19.61
N GLU A 3 1.06 7.83 -19.26
CA GLU A 3 1.33 7.28 -17.94
C GLU A 3 1.44 8.40 -16.90
N SER A 4 0.77 8.26 -15.76
CA SER A 4 0.86 9.24 -14.67
C SER A 4 2.22 9.16 -13.98
N ASN A 5 2.71 10.29 -13.46
CA ASN A 5 3.98 10.34 -12.75
C ASN A 5 4.02 9.36 -11.56
N SER A 6 2.88 9.18 -10.89
CA SER A 6 2.70 8.23 -9.79
C SER A 6 2.91 6.79 -10.21
N ALA A 7 2.37 6.38 -11.38
CA ALA A 7 2.57 5.02 -11.90
C ALA A 7 4.06 4.77 -12.22
N ARG A 8 4.73 5.77 -12.78
CA ARG A 8 6.16 5.71 -13.10
C ARG A 8 7.02 5.54 -11.84
N VAL A 9 6.71 6.27 -10.78
CA VAL A 9 7.40 6.20 -9.48
C VAL A 9 7.20 4.85 -8.80
N LEU A 10 5.99 4.28 -8.88
CA LEU A 10 5.72 2.95 -8.33
C LEU A 10 6.44 1.83 -9.10
N LYS A 11 6.65 1.97 -10.42
CA LYS A 11 7.39 0.97 -11.21
C LYS A 11 8.87 0.84 -10.81
N SER A 12 9.50 1.90 -10.29
CA SER A 12 10.90 1.88 -9.87
C SER A 12 11.09 1.61 -8.37
N ALA A 13 10.02 1.64 -7.58
CA ALA A 13 10.08 1.43 -6.13
C ALA A 13 10.03 -0.06 -5.77
N LYS A 14 10.82 -0.48 -4.78
CA LYS A 14 10.78 -1.83 -4.20
C LYS A 14 9.81 -1.94 -3.03
N TYR A 15 9.72 -0.87 -2.25
CA TYR A 15 8.91 -0.79 -1.04
C TYR A 15 8.01 0.43 -1.07
N VAL A 16 6.87 0.30 -0.40
CA VAL A 16 6.01 1.41 -0.02
C VAL A 16 5.74 1.37 1.46
N SER A 17 5.60 2.55 2.07
CA SER A 17 4.96 2.70 3.36
C SER A 17 3.46 2.57 3.17
N LEU A 18 2.90 1.43 3.57
CA LEU A 18 1.45 1.24 3.66
C LEU A 18 0.95 1.86 4.96
N ILE A 19 0.21 2.96 4.83
CA ILE A 19 -0.30 3.74 5.94
C ILE A 19 -1.74 3.31 6.18
N THR A 20 -1.99 2.72 7.35
CA THR A 20 -3.31 2.26 7.79
C THR A 20 -3.69 3.01 9.05
N PHE A 21 -4.97 3.18 9.34
CA PHE A 21 -5.41 4.01 10.48
C PHE A 21 -5.96 3.16 11.61
N ARG A 22 -5.59 3.47 12.86
CA ARG A 22 -6.28 2.92 14.04
C ARG A 22 -7.72 3.44 14.08
N LYS A 23 -8.56 2.83 14.92
CA LYS A 23 -9.93 3.33 15.17
C LYS A 23 -9.94 4.79 15.66
N SER A 24 -8.89 5.20 16.38
CA SER A 24 -8.68 6.59 16.82
C SER A 24 -8.35 7.57 15.69
N GLY A 25 -8.10 7.09 14.46
CA GLY A 25 -7.61 7.89 13.34
C GLY A 25 -6.09 8.04 13.29
N GLU A 26 -5.36 7.54 14.29
CA GLU A 26 -3.89 7.62 14.31
C GLU A 26 -3.28 6.77 13.18
N PRO A 27 -2.34 7.31 12.38
CA PRO A 27 -1.70 6.58 11.30
C PRO A 27 -0.69 5.55 11.83
N VAL A 28 -0.68 4.38 11.22
CA VAL A 28 0.31 3.33 11.41
C VAL A 28 0.98 3.06 10.08
N ARG A 29 2.27 3.38 10.03
CA ARG A 29 3.14 3.20 8.85
C ARG A 29 3.75 1.79 8.89
N SER A 30 3.77 1.12 7.74
CA SER A 30 4.39 -0.21 7.63
C SER A 30 5.06 -0.33 6.27
N PRO A 31 6.41 -0.40 6.20
CA PRO A 31 7.10 -0.76 4.97
C PRO A 31 6.63 -2.13 4.50
N VAL A 32 6.23 -2.22 3.23
CA VAL A 32 5.82 -3.46 2.58
C VAL A 32 6.37 -3.50 1.18
N TRP A 33 6.80 -4.68 0.76
CA TRP A 33 6.98 -4.97 -0.65
C TRP A 33 5.61 -5.09 -1.30
N PHE A 34 5.54 -4.80 -2.59
CA PHE A 34 4.31 -4.79 -3.36
C PHE A 34 4.61 -5.26 -4.79
N ALA A 35 3.58 -5.75 -5.49
CA ALA A 35 3.69 -6.22 -6.85
C ALA A 35 2.46 -5.79 -7.66
N ARG A 36 2.57 -5.74 -9.00
CA ARG A 36 1.38 -5.56 -9.85
C ARG A 36 0.44 -6.75 -9.64
N PHE A 37 -0.86 -6.48 -9.57
CA PHE A 37 -1.86 -7.50 -9.30
C PHE A 37 -3.15 -7.21 -10.06
N GLY A 38 -3.66 -8.21 -10.79
CA GLY A 38 -4.84 -8.06 -11.64
C GLY A 38 -4.54 -7.42 -13.00
N GLU A 39 -5.59 -7.21 -13.79
CA GLU A 39 -5.49 -6.75 -15.19
C GLU A 39 -5.39 -5.22 -15.33
N SER A 40 -5.81 -4.47 -14.30
CA SER A 40 -5.77 -3.02 -14.33
C SER A 40 -4.32 -2.50 -14.25
N PRO A 41 -3.91 -1.57 -15.12
CA PRO A 41 -2.52 -1.14 -15.22
C PRO A 41 -1.95 -0.51 -13.94
N ASN A 42 -2.82 0.03 -13.08
CA ASN A 42 -2.48 0.70 -11.82
C ASN A 42 -2.93 -0.10 -10.59
N SER A 43 -3.14 -1.41 -10.73
CA SER A 43 -3.51 -2.28 -9.62
C SER A 43 -2.29 -3.00 -9.05
N TYR A 44 -2.17 -2.96 -7.74
CA TYR A 44 -1.05 -3.50 -6.98
C TYR A 44 -1.55 -4.31 -5.78
N GLY A 45 -0.80 -5.33 -5.40
CA GLY A 45 -1.07 -6.20 -4.28
C GLY A 45 0.08 -6.23 -3.29
N VAL A 46 -0.26 -6.51 -2.04
CA VAL A 46 0.66 -6.80 -0.94
C VAL A 46 0.27 -8.14 -0.35
N ILE A 47 1.23 -9.04 -0.21
CA ILE A 47 1.02 -10.33 0.46
C ILE A 47 1.53 -10.21 1.90
N THR A 48 0.70 -10.60 2.86
CA THR A 48 1.02 -10.55 4.29
C THR A 48 0.21 -11.61 5.04
N GLU A 49 0.69 -11.98 6.23
CA GLU A 49 -0.06 -12.82 7.16
C GLU A 49 -1.45 -12.25 7.47
N THR A 50 -2.46 -13.13 7.42
CA THR A 50 -3.88 -12.80 7.64
C THR A 50 -4.13 -12.13 8.99
N ASN A 51 -3.37 -12.51 10.02
CA ASN A 51 -3.55 -11.98 11.38
C ASN A 51 -2.74 -10.71 11.68
N SER A 52 -2.03 -10.16 10.69
CA SER A 52 -1.24 -8.95 10.89
C SER A 52 -2.11 -7.73 11.24
N GLY A 53 -1.56 -6.81 12.05
CA GLY A 53 -2.30 -5.63 12.51
C GLY A 53 -2.81 -4.73 11.38
N LYS A 54 -2.09 -4.67 10.25
CA LYS A 54 -2.50 -3.93 9.05
C LYS A 54 -3.77 -4.53 8.40
N VAL A 55 -3.87 -5.86 8.33
CA VAL A 55 -5.08 -6.54 7.81
C VAL A 55 -6.28 -6.24 8.69
N LYS A 56 -6.12 -6.34 10.02
CA LYS A 56 -7.19 -6.00 10.97
C LYS A 56 -7.67 -4.56 10.80
N ARG A 57 -6.73 -3.60 10.65
CA ARG A 57 -7.07 -2.19 10.43
C ARG A 57 -7.76 -1.94 9.09
N VAL A 58 -7.25 -2.50 7.99
CA VAL A 58 -7.87 -2.35 6.65
C VAL A 58 -9.27 -2.94 6.60
N ARG A 59 -9.52 -4.07 7.28
CA ARG A 59 -10.86 -4.66 7.42
C ARG A 59 -11.83 -3.77 8.21
N ALA A 60 -11.34 -3.10 9.25
CA ALA A 60 -12.14 -2.19 10.07
C ALA A 60 -12.33 -0.81 9.42
N ASN A 61 -11.35 -0.34 8.65
CA ASN A 61 -11.34 0.92 7.93
C ASN A 61 -10.44 0.77 6.68
N SER A 62 -11.06 0.75 5.51
CA SER A 62 -10.37 0.54 4.23
C SER A 62 -9.61 1.77 3.73
N ARG A 63 -9.73 2.94 4.40
CA ARG A 63 -8.92 4.11 4.07
C ARG A 63 -7.45 3.77 4.32
N ILE A 64 -6.64 3.98 3.29
CA ILE A 64 -5.19 3.85 3.35
C ILE A 64 -4.53 5.04 2.66
N GLU A 65 -3.27 5.28 2.98
CA GLU A 65 -2.38 6.12 2.21
C GLU A 65 -1.13 5.31 1.84
N VAL A 66 -0.47 5.68 0.74
CA VAL A 66 0.70 4.97 0.22
C VAL A 66 1.76 5.99 -0.16
N GLN A 67 3.00 5.73 0.25
CA GLN A 67 4.17 6.53 -0.10
C GLN A 67 5.33 5.61 -0.45
N VAL A 68 6.07 5.88 -1.53
CA VAL A 68 7.34 5.18 -1.79
C VAL A 68 8.31 5.45 -0.64
N CYS A 69 9.05 4.42 -0.24
CA CYS A 69 10.07 4.55 0.81
C CYS A 69 11.34 3.77 0.45
N ASP A 70 12.44 4.15 1.09
CA ASP A 70 13.78 3.56 1.02
C ASP A 70 14.13 2.68 2.23
N VAL A 71 13.16 2.49 3.14
CA VAL A 71 13.24 1.70 4.37
C VAL A 71 13.54 0.23 4.12
#